data_AF-A0A945NA75-F1
#
_entry.id   AF-A0A945NA75-F1
#
_cell.length_a   1.000
_cell.length_b   1.000
_cell.length_c   1.000
_cell.angle_alpha   90.00
_cell.angle_beta   90.00
_cell.angle_gamma   90.00
#
_symmetry.space_group_name_H-M   'P 1'
#
loop_
_entity.id
_entity.type
_entity.pdbx_description
1 polymer ?
#
loop_
_entity_poly.entity_id
_entity_poly.type
_entity_poly.pdbx_seq_one_letter_code
_entity_poly.pdbx_strand_id
1 'polypeptide(L)' 'MEYYLSLFVRAIFIENIALVFFLGMCTFIAISKKIETSLGLGIAVVVVQTITVPVNNLIYQFLLADGALAWAG' A
#
# COMPACT_ATOMS: atom_id res chain seq x y z
N MET A 1 24.60 -9.14 -7.26
CA MET A 1 23.48 -8.21 -7.52
C MET A 1 22.15 -8.94 -7.66
N GLU A 2 22.09 -10.06 -8.38
CA GLU A 2 20.84 -10.81 -8.61
C GLU A 2 20.20 -11.33 -7.30
N TYR A 3 21.02 -11.79 -6.35
CA TYR A 3 20.56 -12.23 -5.03
C TYR A 3 19.88 -11.13 -4.20
N TYR A 4 20.41 -9.90 -4.22
CA TYR A 4 19.82 -8.78 -3.49
C TYR A 4 18.50 -8.31 -4.11
N LEU A 5 18.40 -8.39 -5.44
CA LEU A 5 17.19 -8.05 -6.18
C LEU A 5 16.08 -9.09 -5.91
N SER A 6 16.41 -10.39 -5.90
CA SER A 6 15.43 -11.43 -5.56
C SER A 6 14.98 -11.35 -4.10
N LEU A 7 15.88 -11.01 -3.17
CA LEU A 7 15.55 -10.79 -1.77
C LEU A 7 14.62 -9.59 -1.60
N PHE A 8 14.89 -8.48 -2.28
CA PHE A 8 14.08 -7.27 -2.25
C PHE A 8 12.65 -7.51 -2.76
N VAL A 9 12.49 -8.17 -3.91
CA VAL A 9 11.18 -8.50 -4.47
C VAL A 9 10.41 -9.47 -3.56
N ARG A 10 11.10 -10.47 -2.99
CA ARG A 10 10.51 -11.43 -2.06
C ARG A 10 10.05 -10.77 -0.76
N ALA A 11 10.87 -9.90 -0.18
CA ALA A 11 10.54 -9.21 1.06
C ALA A 11 9.34 -8.25 0.91
N ILE A 12 9.23 -7.54 -0.23
CA ILE A 12 8.15 -6.56 -0.44
C ILE A 12 6.82 -7.22 -0.82
N PHE A 13 6.82 -8.23 -1.68
CA PHE A 13 5.59 -8.77 -2.27
C PHE A 13 5.16 -10.13 -1.71
N ILE A 14 6.10 -10.95 -1.23
CA ILE A 14 5.80 -12.32 -0.79
C ILE A 14 5.76 -12.43 0.73
N GLU A 15 6.70 -11.80 1.44
CA GLU A 15 6.78 -11.86 2.90
C GLU A 15 6.05 -10.70 3.60
N ASN A 16 5.62 -9.67 2.86
CA ASN A 16 4.87 -8.56 3.42
C ASN A 16 3.38 -8.90 3.56
N ILE A 17 3.03 -9.52 4.68
CA ILE A 17 1.67 -9.94 5.03
C ILE A 17 0.67 -8.77 5.00
N ALA A 18 1.09 -7.54 5.31
CA ALA A 18 0.18 -6.40 5.36
C ALA A 18 -0.44 -6.06 3.99
N LEU A 19 0.35 -6.13 2.91
CA LEU A 19 -0.12 -5.85 1.55
C LEU A 19 -0.95 -7.01 0.97
N VAL A 20 -0.54 -8.25 1.24
CA VAL A 20 -1.17 -9.45 0.67
C VAL A 20 -2.46 -9.84 1.41
N PHE A 21 -2.50 -9.69 2.74
CA PHE A 21 -3.60 -10.18 3.57
C PHE A 21 -4.51 -9.09 4.12
N PHE A 22 -4.06 -7.85 4.33
CA PHE A 22 -4.90 -6.88 5.07
C PHE A 22 -5.61 -5.84 4.20
N LEU A 23 -5.00 -5.40 3.09
CA LEU A 23 -5.59 -4.35 2.25
C LEU A 23 -6.68 -4.83 1.28
N GLY A 24 -6.87 -6.15 1.13
CA GLY A 24 -7.66 -6.70 0.03
C GLY A 24 -8.58 -7.87 0.33
N MET A 25 -8.73 -8.34 1.58
CA MET A 25 -9.48 -9.59 1.86
C MET A 25 -10.91 -9.61 1.32
N CYS A 26 -11.67 -8.55 1.58
CA CYS A 26 -13.08 -8.48 1.17
C CYS A 26 -13.24 -8.43 -0.35
N THR A 27 -12.43 -7.62 -1.04
CA THR A 27 -12.47 -7.53 -2.51
C THR A 27 -11.86 -8.74 -3.19
N PHE A 28 -10.86 -9.37 -2.57
CA PHE A 28 -10.25 -10.61 -3.03
C PHE A 28 -11.26 -11.75 -3.00
N ILE A 29 -11.94 -11.99 -1.86
CA ILE A 29 -12.95 -13.04 -1.73
C ILE A 29 -14.09 -12.85 -2.75
N ALA A 30 -14.51 -11.61 -3.02
CA ALA A 30 -15.59 -11.31 -3.96
C ALA A 30 -15.20 -11.48 -5.45
N ILE A 31 -13.96 -11.16 -5.83
CA ILE A 31 -13.56 -10.98 -7.25
C ILE A 31 -12.57 -12.07 -7.73
N SER A 32 -12.16 -13.01 -6.86
CA SER A 32 -11.16 -14.07 -7.16
C SER A 32 -11.48 -14.98 -8.36
N LYS A 33 -12.75 -15.11 -8.77
CA LYS A 33 -13.14 -16.06 -9.84
C LYS A 33 -12.90 -15.55 -11.27
N LYS A 34 -12.74 -14.24 -11.48
CA LYS A 34 -12.61 -13.65 -12.82
C LYS A 34 -11.30 -12.85 -12.93
N ILE A 35 -10.39 -13.33 -13.79
CA ILE A 35 -9.06 -12.76 -13.96
C ILE A 35 -9.11 -11.31 -14.47
N GLU A 36 -9.93 -11.03 -15.49
CA GLU A 36 -10.06 -9.67 -16.05
C GLU A 36 -10.47 -8.63 -15.00
N THR A 37 -11.42 -8.97 -14.11
CA THR A 37 -11.85 -8.08 -13.02
C THR A 37 -10.82 -7.96 -11.92
N SER A 38 -10.07 -9.04 -11.61
CA SER A 38 -9.02 -9.00 -10.59
C SER A 38 -7.84 -8.11 -10.98
N LEU A 39 -7.50 -8.06 -12.27
CA LEU A 39 -6.48 -7.16 -12.81
C LEU A 39 -6.89 -5.69 -12.70
N GLY A 40 -8.12 -5.36 -13.09
CA GLY A 40 -8.65 -4.00 -12.96
C GLY A 40 -8.70 -3.51 -11.51
N LEU A 41 -9.11 -4.38 -10.59
CA LEU A 41 -9.10 -4.10 -9.15
C LEU A 41 -7.66 -3.87 -8.64
N GLY A 42 -6.71 -4.72 -9.03
CA GLY A 42 -5.31 -4.58 -8.64
C GLY A 42 -4.71 -3.24 -9.05
N ILE A 43 -4.95 -2.80 -10.30
CA ILE A 43 -4.51 -1.49 -10.79
C ILE A 43 -5.14 -0.36 -9.97
N ALA A 44 -6.45 -0.42 -9.70
CA ALA A 44 -7.14 0.59 -8.91
C ALA A 44 -6.54 0.72 -7.50
N VAL A 45 -6.28 -0.40 -6.82
CA VAL A 45 -5.69 -0.40 -5.47
C VAL A 45 -4.27 0.17 -5.48
N VAL A 46 -3.43 -0.19 -6.46
CA VAL A 46 -2.07 0.35 -6.59
C VAL A 46 -2.11 1.86 -6.78
N VAL A 47 -3.00 2.38 -7.64
CA VAL A 47 -3.13 3.83 -7.88
C VAL A 47 -3.57 4.55 -6.60
N VAL A 48 -4.63 4.08 -5.95
CA VAL A 48 -5.13 4.70 -4.72
C VAL A 48 -4.04 4.70 -3.65
N GLN A 49 -3.37 3.57 -3.44
CA GLN A 49 -2.37 3.45 -2.39
C GLN A 49 -1.09 4.25 -2.67
N THR A 50 -0.72 4.43 -3.93
CA THR A 50 0.39 5.30 -4.33
C THR A 50 0.12 6.76 -3.97
N ILE A 51 -1.15 7.20 -3.95
CA ILE A 51 -1.55 8.57 -3.63
C ILE A 51 -1.78 8.73 -2.13
N THR A 52 -2.50 7.79 -1.49
CA THR A 52 -2.89 7.92 -0.08
C THR A 52 -1.72 7.80 0.88
N VAL A 53 -0.71 6.96 0.59
CA VAL A 53 0.48 6.80 1.45
C VAL A 53 1.25 8.12 1.62
N PRO A 54 1.70 8.80 0.54
CA PRO A 54 2.43 10.05 0.69
C PRO A 54 1.55 11.15 1.29
N VAL A 55 0.28 11.24 0.89
CA VAL A 55 -0.65 12.22 1.46
C VAL A 55 -0.82 12.02 2.97
N ASN A 56 -0.99 10.78 3.42
CA ASN A 56 -1.13 10.49 4.85
C ASN A 56 0.18 10.73 5.61
N ASN A 57 1.34 10.49 4.99
CA ASN A 57 2.63 10.83 5.58
C ASN A 57 2.81 12.34 5.76
N LEU A 58 2.39 13.14 4.78
CA LEU A 58 2.39 14.60 4.88
C LEU A 58 1.46 15.05 6.01
N ILE A 59 0.23 14.53 6.06
CA ILE A 59 -0.73 14.86 7.14
C ILE A 59 -0.17 14.47 8.51
N TYR A 60 0.46 13.31 8.64
CA TYR A 60 1.06 12.89 9.89
C TYR A 60 2.17 13.86 10.33
N GLN A 61 3.06 14.24 9.42
CA GLN A 61 4.20 15.10 9.72
C GLN A 61 3.80 16.57 9.95
N PHE A 62 2.72 17.06 9.33
CA PHE A 62 2.29 18.45 9.41
C PHE A 62 1.12 18.71 10.36
N LEU A 63 0.32 17.70 10.73
CA LEU A 63 -0.84 17.89 11.62
C LEU A 63 -0.84 17.01 12.87
N LEU A 64 -0.34 15.77 12.81
CA LEU A 64 -0.62 14.77 13.85
C LEU A 64 0.58 14.39 14.73
N ALA A 65 1.80 14.53 14.22
CA ALA A 65 3.01 14.24 14.98
C ALA A 65 3.25 15.28 16.09
N ASP A 66 3.89 14.85 17.18
CA ASP A 66 4.19 15.72 18.31
C ASP A 66 5.07 16.90 17.86
N GLY A 67 4.60 18.13 18.06
CA GLY A 67 5.23 19.37 17.56
C GLY A 67 4.89 19.77 16.11
N ALA A 68 4.06 19.00 15.40
CA ALA A 68 3.70 19.27 14.00
C ALA A 68 2.88 20.55 13.82
N LEU A 69 2.09 20.99 14.80
CA LEU A 69 1.35 22.26 14.75
C LEU A 69 2.20 23.51 15.03
N ALA A 70 3.51 23.38 15.24
CA ALA A 70 4.40 24.53 15.49
C ALA A 70 4.46 25.53 14.32
N TRP A 71 4.01 25.16 13.11
CA TRP A 71 3.86 26.10 11.99
C TRP A 71 2.55 26.88 12.02
N ALA A 72 1.55 26.43 12.78
CA ALA A 72 0.24 27.08 12.91
C ALA A 72 0.17 28.05 14.11
N GLY A 73 1.13 27.99 15.04
CA GLY A 73 1.25 28.88 16.21
C GLY A 73 1.76 28.17 17.45
#